data_AF-A0A6J8CZM2-F1
#
_entry.id   AF-A0A6J8CZM2-F1
#
_cell.length_a   1.000
_cell.length_b   1.000
_cell.length_c   1.000
_cell.angle_alpha   90.00
_cell.angle_beta   90.00
_cell.angle_gamma   90.00
#
_symmetry.space_group_name_H-M   'P 1'
#
loop_
_entity.id
_entity.type
_entity.pdbx_description
1 polymer ?
#
loop_
_entity_poly.entity_id
_entity_poly.type
_entity_poly.pdbx_seq_one_letter_code
_entity_poly.pdbx_strand_id
1 'polypeptide(L)'
;MKLKAHLLAIINGRKVMLDPQDPKWCKEFYNGMIHISDSIVKLRPDLYELAKKSKNKKGTNYNIEGTTVNYVMCSLENKALMTVFDYLTEQGIEVGSLVFDGLMIYKNNVSIEQLSGILDGCSQMVKEIMRCNITFTNKAMDEEAALEAISKELETMKKQLNVIEKDVAKSLPITGGKMVGGIDMQGHSITNLPLSTTANEPVTKGWYAKNWQDLVKNLTDRVNDLEKEIKGGRSRRELDVASEEDKHIDRIKELLG
;
A
#
# COMPACT_ATOMS: atom_id res chain seq x y z
N MET A 1 3.18 -35.29 -12.75
CA MET A 1 3.61 -34.12 -13.53
C MET A 1 4.23 -33.07 -12.58
N LYS A 2 5.56 -33.07 -12.41
CA LYS A 2 6.32 -32.12 -11.55
C LYS A 2 7.09 -31.05 -12.34
N LEU A 3 6.93 -31.01 -13.66
CA LEU A 3 7.72 -30.18 -14.56
C LEU A 3 7.65 -28.68 -14.21
N LYS A 4 6.45 -28.14 -13.94
CA LYS A 4 6.29 -26.74 -13.50
C LYS A 4 7.07 -26.44 -12.22
N ALA A 5 7.01 -27.34 -11.24
CA ALA A 5 7.74 -27.19 -9.98
C ALA A 5 9.26 -27.28 -10.19
N HIS A 6 9.73 -28.14 -11.11
CA HIS A 6 11.14 -28.21 -11.48
C HIS A 6 11.61 -26.93 -12.16
N LEU A 7 10.88 -26.41 -13.15
CA LEU A 7 11.23 -25.16 -13.83
C LEU A 7 11.28 -23.98 -12.85
N LEU A 8 10.28 -23.86 -11.98
CA LEU A 8 10.28 -22.84 -10.92
C LEU A 8 11.47 -23.00 -9.97
N ALA A 9 11.82 -24.23 -9.60
CA ALA A 9 12.98 -24.49 -8.78
C ALA A 9 14.29 -24.06 -9.48
N ILE A 10 14.44 -24.38 -10.77
CA ILE A 10 15.60 -24.00 -11.59
C ILE A 10 15.73 -22.48 -11.69
N ILE A 11 14.65 -21.78 -12.03
CA ILE A 11 14.64 -20.31 -12.17
C ILE A 11 15.03 -19.65 -10.84
N ASN A 12 14.60 -20.22 -9.72
CA ASN A 12 14.96 -19.75 -8.38
C ASN A 12 16.39 -20.16 -7.95
N GLY A 13 17.22 -20.69 -8.86
CA GLY A 13 18.60 -21.09 -8.58
C GLY A 13 18.73 -22.41 -7.80
N ARG A 14 17.67 -23.20 -7.67
CA ARG A 14 17.78 -24.52 -7.02
C ARG A 14 18.44 -25.51 -7.98
N LYS A 15 19.42 -26.25 -7.45
CA LYS A 15 19.91 -27.46 -8.10
C LYS A 15 18.82 -28.52 -8.03
N VAL A 16 18.41 -29.02 -9.19
CA VAL A 16 17.42 -30.10 -9.33
C VAL A 16 18.09 -31.32 -9.93
N MET A 17 17.68 -32.51 -9.49
CA MET A 17 18.05 -33.74 -10.17
C MET A 17 17.12 -33.92 -11.37
N LEU A 18 17.68 -33.87 -12.58
CA LEU A 18 16.94 -34.12 -13.81
C LEU A 18 16.72 -35.62 -13.99
N ASP A 19 15.51 -36.02 -14.35
CA ASP A 19 15.19 -37.40 -14.69
C ASP A 19 15.76 -37.73 -16.09
N PRO A 20 16.35 -38.91 -16.32
CA PRO A 20 16.71 -39.37 -17.66
C PRO A 20 15.55 -39.30 -18.67
N GLN A 21 14.30 -39.42 -18.23
CA GLN A 21 13.10 -39.30 -19.05
C GLN A 21 12.63 -37.85 -19.27
N ASP A 22 13.23 -36.86 -18.60
CA ASP A 22 12.84 -35.46 -18.78
C ASP A 22 13.07 -35.02 -20.24
N PRO A 23 12.17 -34.19 -20.81
CA PRO A 23 12.30 -33.70 -22.17
C PRO A 23 13.66 -33.02 -22.42
N LYS A 24 14.23 -33.22 -23.61
CA LYS A 24 15.53 -32.68 -24.01
C LYS A 24 15.64 -31.16 -23.77
N TRP A 25 14.60 -30.40 -24.16
CA TRP A 25 14.56 -28.95 -23.98
C TRP A 25 14.65 -28.52 -22.50
N CYS A 26 14.11 -29.32 -21.57
CA CYS A 26 14.14 -29.01 -20.13
C CYS A 26 15.56 -29.15 -19.57
N LYS A 27 16.28 -30.19 -20.02
CA LYS A 27 17.68 -30.41 -19.66
C LYS A 27 18.58 -29.32 -20.23
N GLU A 28 18.34 -28.93 -21.48
CA GLU A 28 19.04 -27.81 -22.13
C GLU A 28 18.79 -26.49 -21.41
N PHE A 29 17.54 -26.22 -21.04
CA PHE A 29 17.17 -25.05 -20.25
C PHE A 29 17.89 -25.02 -18.89
N TYR A 30 17.87 -26.13 -18.15
CA TYR A 30 18.59 -26.25 -16.87
C TYR A 30 20.08 -25.98 -17.02
N ASN A 31 20.72 -26.64 -17.99
CA ASN A 31 22.16 -26.49 -18.22
C ASN A 31 22.51 -25.05 -18.63
N GLY A 32 21.66 -24.41 -19.43
CA GLY A 32 21.80 -22.99 -19.78
C GLY A 32 21.72 -22.09 -18.55
N MET A 33 20.73 -22.31 -17.67
CA MET A 33 20.58 -21.52 -16.44
C MET A 33 21.77 -21.68 -15.49
N ILE A 34 22.27 -22.91 -15.30
CA ILE A 34 23.47 -23.17 -14.50
C ILE A 34 24.69 -22.48 -15.12
N HIS A 35 24.88 -22.61 -16.43
CA HIS A 35 25.98 -21.97 -17.13
C HIS A 35 25.98 -20.44 -16.99
N ILE A 36 24.80 -19.81 -17.11
CA ILE A 36 24.63 -18.36 -16.90
C ILE A 36 24.98 -17.99 -15.46
N SER A 37 24.43 -18.70 -14.48
CA SER A 37 24.69 -18.44 -13.06
C SER A 37 26.18 -18.57 -12.72
N ASP A 38 26.84 -19.64 -13.17
CA ASP A 38 28.27 -19.85 -12.96
C ASP A 38 29.11 -18.75 -13.62
N SER A 39 28.71 -18.31 -14.82
CA SER A 39 29.38 -17.21 -15.53
C SER A 39 29.24 -15.89 -14.79
N ILE A 40 28.06 -15.60 -14.24
CA ILE A 40 27.81 -14.41 -13.41
C ILE A 40 28.70 -14.43 -12.16
N VAL A 41 28.76 -15.56 -11.45
CA VAL A 41 29.60 -15.69 -10.25
C VAL A 41 31.08 -15.46 -10.57
N LYS A 42 31.56 -15.99 -11.70
CA LYS A 42 32.95 -15.76 -12.15
C LYS A 42 33.21 -14.31 -12.54
N LEU A 43 32.26 -13.65 -13.19
CA LEU A 43 32.40 -12.26 -13.63
C LEU A 43 32.25 -11.25 -12.48
N ARG A 44 31.49 -11.60 -11.43
CA ARG A 44 31.15 -10.72 -10.29
C ARG A 44 31.48 -11.37 -8.94
N PRO A 45 32.77 -11.64 -8.66
CA PRO A 45 33.18 -12.25 -7.40
C PRO A 45 32.87 -11.35 -6.19
N ASP A 46 32.85 -10.03 -6.38
CA ASP A 46 32.46 -9.04 -5.38
C ASP A 46 31.04 -9.28 -4.85
N LEU A 47 30.08 -9.49 -5.75
CA LEU A 47 28.69 -9.75 -5.40
C LEU A 47 28.50 -11.16 -4.83
N TYR A 48 29.31 -12.13 -5.25
CA TYR A 48 29.28 -13.48 -4.68
C TYR A 48 29.69 -13.46 -3.21
N GLU A 49 30.77 -12.75 -2.87
CA GLU A 49 31.21 -12.60 -1.48
C GLU A 49 30.19 -11.83 -0.64
N LEU A 50 29.53 -10.82 -1.22
CA LEU A 50 28.43 -10.12 -0.57
C LEU A 50 27.24 -11.07 -0.29
N ALA A 51 26.86 -11.89 -1.27
CA ALA A 51 25.79 -12.88 -1.13
C ALA A 51 26.13 -13.91 -0.05
N LYS A 52 27.36 -14.41 -0.02
CA LYS A 52 27.86 -15.33 1.00
C LYS A 52 27.79 -14.72 2.40
N LYS A 53 28.24 -13.48 2.58
CA LYS A 53 28.13 -12.74 3.86
C LYS A 53 26.67 -12.58 4.28
N SER A 54 25.79 -12.19 3.35
CA SER A 54 24.34 -12.02 3.61
C SER A 54 23.67 -13.32 4.08
N LYS A 55 24.04 -14.45 3.46
CA LYS A 55 23.52 -15.79 3.79
C LYS A 55 24.05 -16.30 5.13
N ASN A 56 25.35 -16.14 5.39
CA ASN A 56 25.97 -16.47 6.67
C ASN A 56 25.31 -15.73 7.84
N LYS A 57 24.98 -14.44 7.67
CA LYS A 57 24.23 -13.66 8.69
C LYS A 57 22.86 -14.24 9.00
N LYS A 58 22.23 -14.91 8.04
CA LYS A 58 20.94 -15.60 8.20
C LYS A 58 21.08 -17.07 8.62
N GLY A 59 22.29 -17.53 8.96
CA GLY A 59 22.56 -18.90 9.38
C GLY A 59 22.37 -19.94 8.29
N THR A 60 22.49 -19.56 7.02
CA THR A 60 22.31 -20.47 5.88
C THR A 60 23.41 -20.27 4.85
N ASN A 61 23.77 -21.33 4.13
CA ASN A 61 24.63 -21.28 2.93
C ASN A 61 23.87 -21.65 1.66
N TYR A 62 22.54 -21.66 1.75
CA TYR A 62 21.68 -22.10 0.66
C TYR A 62 21.54 -21.04 -0.43
N ASN A 63 21.80 -21.46 -1.67
CA ASN A 63 21.54 -20.69 -2.90
C ASN A 63 22.30 -19.35 -2.95
N ILE A 64 23.62 -19.41 -2.76
CA ILE A 64 24.49 -18.21 -2.82
C ILE A 64 24.58 -17.72 -4.28
N GLU A 65 24.69 -18.64 -5.22
CA GLU A 65 24.77 -18.36 -6.65
C GLU A 65 23.50 -17.65 -7.14
N GLY A 66 22.31 -18.19 -6.83
CA GLY A 66 21.05 -17.52 -7.18
C GLY A 66 20.88 -16.15 -6.51
N THR A 67 21.40 -15.98 -5.29
CA THR A 67 21.42 -14.66 -4.62
C THR A 67 22.37 -13.69 -5.32
N THR A 68 23.48 -14.18 -5.87
CA THR A 68 24.44 -13.40 -6.64
C THR A 68 23.83 -12.93 -7.96
N VAL A 69 23.15 -13.84 -8.68
CA VAL A 69 22.38 -13.51 -9.88
C VAL A 69 21.33 -12.45 -9.57
N ASN A 70 20.59 -12.60 -8.46
CA ASN A 70 19.61 -11.62 -8.04
C ASN A 70 20.24 -10.23 -7.80
N TYR A 71 21.40 -10.13 -7.16
CA TYR A 71 22.09 -8.85 -7.00
C TYR A 71 22.52 -8.23 -8.33
N VAL A 72 22.98 -9.03 -9.29
CA VAL A 72 23.28 -8.53 -10.64
C VAL A 72 22.03 -8.02 -11.33
N MET A 73 20.93 -8.78 -11.29
CA MET A 73 19.65 -8.39 -11.89
C MET A 73 19.13 -7.09 -11.28
N CYS A 74 19.10 -6.97 -9.95
CA CYS A 74 18.68 -5.73 -9.27
C CYS A 74 19.58 -4.54 -9.65
N SER A 75 20.89 -4.75 -9.78
CA SER A 75 21.81 -3.68 -10.20
C SER A 75 21.57 -3.24 -11.65
N LEU A 76 21.26 -4.17 -12.55
CA LEU A 76 20.94 -3.87 -13.94
C LEU A 76 19.59 -3.19 -14.06
N GLU A 77 18.58 -3.68 -13.35
CA GLU A 77 17.25 -3.09 -13.27
C GLU A 77 17.33 -1.65 -12.75
N ASN A 78 18.02 -1.42 -11.63
CA ASN A 78 18.20 -0.07 -11.09
C ASN A 78 18.92 0.84 -12.09
N LYS A 79 19.92 0.34 -12.81
CA LYS A 79 20.60 1.12 -13.85
C LYS A 79 19.65 1.48 -15.00
N ALA A 80 18.82 0.54 -15.45
CA ALA A 80 17.81 0.79 -16.49
C ALA A 80 16.77 1.82 -16.03
N LEU A 81 16.24 1.67 -14.81
CA LEU A 81 15.27 2.60 -14.24
C LEU A 81 15.84 4.01 -14.09
N MET A 82 17.07 4.15 -13.58
CA MET A 82 17.72 5.45 -13.49
C MET A 82 17.98 6.07 -14.86
N THR A 83 18.36 5.26 -15.85
CA THR A 83 18.56 5.72 -17.23
C THR A 83 17.26 6.29 -17.81
N VAL A 84 16.14 5.63 -17.57
CA VAL A 84 14.83 6.12 -18.01
C VAL A 84 14.37 7.32 -17.20
N PHE A 85 14.64 7.35 -15.89
CA PHE A 85 14.34 8.49 -15.03
C PHE A 85 15.01 9.77 -15.54
N ASP A 86 16.31 9.68 -15.88
CA ASP A 86 17.08 10.81 -16.42
C ASP A 86 16.46 11.29 -17.74
N TYR A 87 16.17 10.35 -18.67
CA TYR A 87 15.51 10.66 -19.93
C TYR A 87 14.16 11.36 -19.74
N LEU A 88 13.28 10.83 -18.87
CA LEU A 88 11.97 11.42 -18.62
C LEU A 88 12.09 12.82 -18.01
N THR A 89 13.05 13.01 -17.11
CA THR A 89 13.33 14.30 -16.48
C THR A 89 13.83 15.33 -17.50
N GLU A 90 14.69 14.93 -18.45
CA GLU A 90 15.15 15.76 -19.57
C GLU A 90 14.00 16.17 -20.50
N GLN A 91 12.98 15.32 -20.65
CA GLN A 91 11.76 15.65 -21.40
C GLN A 91 10.76 16.51 -20.60
N GLY A 92 11.09 16.89 -19.35
CA GLY A 92 10.20 17.66 -18.47
C GLY A 92 9.05 16.83 -17.89
N ILE A 93 9.14 15.50 -17.91
CA ILE A 93 8.12 14.60 -17.38
C ILE A 93 8.46 14.24 -15.93
N GLU A 94 7.63 14.71 -15.00
CA GLU A 94 7.81 14.36 -13.58
C GLU A 94 7.54 12.86 -13.33
N VAL A 95 8.51 12.20 -12.69
CA VAL A 95 8.40 10.83 -12.19
C VAL A 95 7.94 10.85 -10.72
N GLY A 96 6.77 10.28 -10.46
CA GLY A 96 6.16 10.26 -9.13
C GLY A 96 6.81 9.27 -8.18
N SER A 97 7.14 8.07 -8.67
CA SER A 97 7.78 7.02 -7.88
C SER A 97 8.55 6.03 -8.75
N LEU A 98 9.64 5.48 -8.21
CA LEU A 98 10.32 4.30 -8.75
C LEU A 98 9.70 3.07 -8.10
N VAL A 99 9.19 2.15 -8.91
CA VAL A 99 8.59 0.89 -8.44
C VAL A 99 9.42 -0.27 -8.98
N PHE A 100 9.45 -1.39 -8.27
CA PHE A 100 10.11 -2.59 -8.80
C PHE A 100 9.52 -2.93 -10.18
N ASP A 101 10.39 -3.23 -11.15
CA ASP A 101 10.07 -3.43 -12.57
C ASP A 101 9.56 -2.20 -13.36
N GLY A 102 9.56 -0.98 -12.79
CA GLY A 102 9.09 0.19 -13.54
C GLY A 102 9.14 1.55 -12.85
N LEU A 103 8.35 2.49 -13.37
CA LEU A 103 8.24 3.84 -12.84
C LEU A 103 6.80 4.33 -13.00
N MET A 104 6.40 5.24 -12.12
CA MET A 104 5.09 5.88 -12.16
C MET A 104 5.24 7.33 -12.60
N ILE A 105 4.49 7.74 -13.61
CA ILE A 105 4.36 9.13 -14.06
C ILE A 105 2.92 9.61 -13.85
N TYR A 106 2.75 10.92 -13.72
CA TYR A 106 1.42 11.51 -13.59
C TYR A 106 0.71 11.50 -14.95
N LYS A 107 -0.56 11.08 -14.96
CA LYS A 107 -1.41 11.03 -16.17
C LYS A 107 -1.49 12.38 -16.89
N ASN A 108 -1.46 13.48 -16.14
CA ASN A 108 -1.59 14.83 -16.70
C ASN A 108 -0.30 15.32 -17.40
N ASN A 109 0.83 14.64 -17.22
CA ASN A 109 2.11 15.08 -17.78
C ASN A 109 2.33 14.56 -19.21
N VAL A 110 1.57 13.55 -19.64
CA VAL A 110 1.79 12.87 -20.92
C VAL A 110 0.44 12.60 -21.57
N SER A 111 0.22 13.13 -22.78
CA SER A 111 -0.97 12.78 -23.55
C SER A 111 -0.87 11.36 -24.12
N ILE A 112 -2.02 10.73 -24.41
CA ILE A 112 -2.06 9.37 -24.98
C ILE A 112 -1.31 9.31 -26.31
N GLU A 113 -1.36 10.39 -27.09
CA GLU A 113 -0.69 10.51 -28.39
C GLU A 113 0.84 10.58 -28.24
N GLN A 114 1.35 11.17 -27.16
CA GLN A 114 2.78 11.28 -26.88
C GLN A 114 3.37 10.00 -26.26
N LEU A 115 2.55 9.20 -25.59
CA LEU A 115 2.97 8.05 -24.79
C LEU A 115 3.80 7.03 -25.59
N SER A 116 3.40 6.71 -26.83
CA SER A 116 4.16 5.75 -27.66
C SER A 116 5.59 6.24 -27.92
N GLY A 117 5.75 7.52 -28.29
CA GLY A 117 7.06 8.10 -28.56
C GLY A 117 7.94 8.17 -27.31
N ILE A 118 7.34 8.40 -26.15
CA ILE A 118 8.06 8.39 -24.86
C ILE A 118 8.56 6.98 -24.55
N LEU A 119 7.71 5.95 -24.66
CA LEU A 119 8.10 4.56 -24.39
C LEU A 119 9.21 4.06 -25.34
N ASP A 120 9.15 4.45 -26.61
CA ASP A 120 10.20 4.15 -27.58
C ASP A 120 11.50 4.87 -27.23
N GLY A 121 11.42 6.14 -26.83
CA GLY A 121 12.58 6.90 -26.36
C GLY A 121 13.24 6.31 -25.11
N CYS A 122 12.44 5.87 -24.13
CA CYS A 122 12.94 5.14 -22.96
C CYS A 122 13.68 3.86 -23.36
N SER A 123 13.09 3.06 -24.26
CA SER A 123 13.66 1.81 -24.76
C SER A 123 14.98 2.05 -25.51
N GLN A 124 15.01 3.10 -26.33
CA GLN A 124 16.20 3.50 -27.10
C GLN A 124 17.32 4.00 -26.17
N MET A 125 17.02 4.82 -25.17
CA MET A 125 18.01 5.34 -24.23
C MET A 125 18.69 4.21 -23.45
N VAL A 126 17.91 3.24 -22.96
CA VAL A 126 18.47 2.05 -22.30
C VAL A 126 19.36 1.25 -23.26
N LYS A 127 18.95 1.08 -24.52
CA LYS A 127 19.75 0.39 -25.53
C LYS A 127 21.08 1.10 -25.80
N GLU A 128 21.10 2.42 -25.81
CA GLU A 128 22.32 3.20 -26.03
C GLU A 128 23.30 3.09 -24.86
N ILE A 129 22.81 3.24 -23.62
CA ILE A 129 23.64 3.28 -22.40
C ILE A 129 24.03 1.87 -21.93
N MET A 130 23.08 0.93 -21.94
CA MET A 130 23.29 -0.42 -21.40
C MET A 130 23.60 -1.46 -22.46
N ARG A 131 23.44 -1.13 -23.75
CA ARG A 131 23.64 -2.05 -24.88
C ARG A 131 22.74 -3.29 -24.81
N CYS A 132 21.57 -3.16 -24.19
CA CYS A 132 20.54 -4.20 -24.12
C CYS A 132 19.20 -3.67 -24.65
N ASN A 133 18.42 -4.55 -25.28
CA ASN A 133 17.07 -4.19 -25.73
C ASN A 133 16.10 -4.41 -24.57
N ILE A 134 15.55 -3.33 -24.01
CA ILE A 134 14.46 -3.36 -23.03
C ILE A 134 13.27 -2.64 -23.67
N THR A 135 12.09 -3.27 -23.60
CA THR A 135 10.84 -2.68 -24.11
C THR A 135 9.99 -2.22 -22.94
N PHE A 136 9.66 -0.94 -22.92
CA PHE A 136 8.74 -0.38 -21.93
C PHE A 136 7.30 -0.45 -22.44
N THR A 137 6.37 -0.81 -21.56
CA THR A 137 4.94 -0.86 -21.87
C THR A 137 4.16 -0.03 -20.85
N ASN A 138 3.06 0.59 -21.29
CA ASN A 138 2.18 1.31 -20.38
C ASN A 138 1.28 0.31 -19.64
N LYS A 139 1.33 0.34 -18.31
CA LYS A 139 0.37 -0.32 -17.44
C LYS A 139 -0.46 0.75 -16.75
N ALA A 140 -1.57 1.14 -17.37
CA ALA A 140 -2.49 2.09 -16.78
C ALA A 140 -2.96 1.56 -15.42
N MET A 141 -2.89 2.41 -14.38
CA MET A 141 -3.59 2.13 -13.14
C MET A 141 -5.08 2.29 -13.40
N ASP A 142 -5.78 1.17 -13.40
CA ASP A 142 -7.23 1.12 -13.45
C ASP A 142 -7.78 1.64 -12.12
N GLU A 143 -8.19 2.91 -12.14
CA GLU A 143 -8.77 3.59 -10.97
C GLU A 143 -10.11 2.96 -10.57
N GLU A 144 -10.83 2.32 -11.50
CA GLU A 144 -12.14 1.73 -11.22
C GLU A 144 -12.03 0.55 -10.25
N ALA A 145 -11.01 -0.30 -10.42
CA ALA A 145 -10.75 -1.42 -9.52
C ALA A 145 -10.38 -0.95 -8.10
N ALA A 146 -9.63 0.15 -7.99
CA ALA A 146 -9.26 0.73 -6.70
C ALA A 146 -10.46 1.35 -5.98
N LEU A 147 -11.31 2.08 -6.70
CA LEU A 147 -12.54 2.66 -6.17
C LEU A 147 -13.54 1.57 -5.75
N GLU A 148 -13.65 0.48 -6.52
CA GLU A 148 -14.51 -0.66 -6.16
C GLU A 148 -14.04 -1.35 -4.87
N ALA A 149 -12.73 -1.51 -4.68
CA ALA A 149 -12.16 -2.08 -3.47
C ALA A 149 -12.47 -1.21 -2.23
N ILE A 150 -12.26 0.10 -2.33
CA ILE A 150 -12.57 1.05 -1.25
C ILE A 150 -14.08 1.03 -0.94
N SER A 151 -14.93 0.99 -1.97
CA SER A 151 -16.39 0.89 -1.81
C SER A 151 -16.81 -0.37 -1.05
N LYS A 152 -16.24 -1.53 -1.39
CA LYS A 152 -16.51 -2.80 -0.69
C LYS A 152 -16.08 -2.78 0.77
N GLU A 153 -14.93 -2.18 1.07
CA GLU A 153 -14.43 -2.03 2.43
C GLU A 153 -15.36 -1.11 3.26
N LEU A 154 -15.80 0.00 2.67
CA LEU A 154 -16.73 0.95 3.29
C LEU A 154 -18.07 0.29 3.63
N GLU A 155 -18.62 -0.52 2.72
CA GLU A 155 -19.85 -1.29 2.97
C GLU A 155 -19.68 -2.36 4.07
N THR A 156 -18.48 -2.92 4.20
CA THR A 156 -18.17 -3.88 5.28
C THR A 156 -18.14 -3.17 6.64
N MET A 157 -17.49 -2.01 6.72
CA MET A 157 -17.45 -1.20 7.94
C MET A 157 -18.85 -0.73 8.37
N LYS A 158 -19.69 -0.28 7.44
CA LYS A 158 -21.09 0.08 7.74
C LYS A 158 -21.88 -1.08 8.35
N LYS A 159 -21.69 -2.31 7.84
CA LYS A 159 -22.34 -3.50 8.40
C LYS A 159 -21.88 -3.80 9.82
N GLN A 160 -20.59 -3.66 10.10
CA GLN A 160 -20.04 -3.83 11.44
C GLN A 160 -20.60 -2.79 12.42
N LEU A 161 -20.68 -1.51 12.00
CA LEU A 161 -21.27 -0.44 12.80
C LEU A 161 -22.73 -0.74 13.17
N ASN A 162 -23.53 -1.18 12.21
CA ASN A 162 -24.93 -1.57 12.45
C ASN A 162 -25.09 -2.74 13.44
N VAL A 163 -24.11 -3.65 13.50
CA VAL A 163 -24.11 -4.75 14.49
C VAL A 163 -23.80 -4.19 15.87
N ILE A 164 -22.77 -3.34 15.99
CA ILE A 164 -22.39 -2.69 17.24
C ILE A 164 -23.54 -1.87 17.80
N GLU A 165 -24.21 -1.05 16.99
CA GLU A 165 -25.37 -0.26 17.41
C GLU A 165 -26.48 -1.14 18.00
N LYS A 166 -26.76 -2.29 17.37
CA LYS A 166 -27.77 -3.24 17.86
C LYS A 166 -27.37 -3.92 19.16
N ASP A 167 -26.09 -4.17 19.39
CA ASP A 167 -25.61 -4.85 20.59
C ASP A 167 -25.42 -3.89 21.77
N VAL A 168 -25.04 -2.63 21.50
CA VAL A 168 -25.08 -1.54 22.48
C VAL A 168 -26.52 -1.30 22.95
N ALA A 169 -27.50 -1.30 22.03
CA ALA A 169 -28.91 -1.15 22.38
C ALA A 169 -29.43 -2.26 23.31
N LYS A 170 -28.84 -3.46 23.29
CA LYS A 170 -29.21 -4.58 24.18
C LYS A 170 -28.50 -4.55 25.54
N SER A 171 -27.33 -3.92 25.61
CA SER A 171 -26.44 -3.98 26.77
C SER A 171 -26.69 -2.90 27.83
N LEU A 172 -27.64 -1.98 27.61
CA LEU A 172 -27.96 -0.89 28.54
C LEU A 172 -28.96 -1.37 29.61
N PRO A 173 -28.57 -1.44 30.91
CA PRO A 173 -29.42 -1.98 31.98
C PRO A 173 -30.60 -1.06 32.34
N ILE A 174 -31.79 -1.65 32.56
CA ILE A 174 -33.06 -0.96 32.85
C ILE A 174 -33.35 -0.89 34.36
N THR A 175 -32.35 -0.67 35.22
CA THR A 175 -32.60 -0.58 36.68
C THR A 175 -31.81 0.54 37.36
N GLY A 176 -32.24 1.77 37.12
CA GLY A 176 -32.55 2.75 38.16
C GLY A 176 -34.06 3.00 38.07
N GLY A 177 -34.79 3.09 39.20
CA GLY A 177 -36.26 3.03 39.22
C GLY A 177 -36.94 3.78 38.07
N LYS A 178 -37.65 3.05 37.20
CA LYS A 178 -38.17 3.56 35.93
C LYS A 178 -39.50 4.26 36.14
N MET A 179 -39.54 5.57 35.94
CA MET A 179 -40.82 6.25 35.69
C MET A 179 -41.31 5.80 34.31
N VAL A 180 -42.49 5.19 34.25
CA VAL A 180 -43.12 4.69 33.02
C VAL A 180 -44.45 5.40 32.78
N GLY A 181 -44.68 5.80 31.54
CA GLY A 181 -45.83 6.58 31.10
C GLY A 181 -45.41 7.81 30.29
N GLY A 182 -46.37 8.54 29.73
CA GLY A 182 -46.11 9.87 29.17
C GLY A 182 -45.73 10.81 30.31
N ILE A 183 -44.46 11.13 30.45
CA ILE A 183 -43.98 12.11 31.43
C ILE A 183 -44.16 13.49 30.80
N ASP A 184 -45.34 14.09 31.03
CA ASP A 184 -45.59 15.48 30.67
C ASP A 184 -45.10 16.39 31.80
N MET A 185 -44.14 17.25 31.49
CA MET A 185 -43.57 18.21 32.43
C MET A 185 -44.41 19.50 32.53
N GLN A 186 -45.50 19.65 31.76
CA GLN A 186 -46.41 20.81 31.75
C GLN A 186 -45.69 22.16 31.65
N GLY A 187 -44.56 22.20 30.92
CA GLY A 187 -43.73 23.40 30.76
C GLY A 187 -42.74 23.68 31.89
N HIS A 188 -42.64 22.81 32.90
CA HIS A 188 -41.61 22.90 33.94
C HIS A 188 -40.25 22.31 33.47
N SER A 189 -39.16 22.79 34.08
CA SER A 189 -37.79 22.36 33.74
C SER A 189 -37.18 21.47 34.83
N ILE A 190 -36.34 20.53 34.41
CA ILE A 190 -35.49 19.74 35.32
C ILE A 190 -34.16 20.47 35.47
N THR A 191 -33.77 20.77 36.71
CA THR A 191 -32.49 21.40 37.05
C THR A 191 -31.60 20.43 37.81
N ASN A 192 -30.30 20.72 37.90
CA ASN A 192 -29.29 19.91 38.62
C ASN A 192 -29.10 18.47 38.11
N LEU A 193 -29.31 18.22 36.81
CA LEU A 193 -28.87 16.97 36.20
C LEU A 193 -27.34 16.93 36.20
N PRO A 194 -26.72 15.85 36.70
CA PRO A 194 -25.28 15.67 36.61
C PRO A 194 -24.85 15.61 35.14
N LEU A 195 -23.56 15.85 34.87
CA LEU A 195 -22.99 15.65 33.55
C LEU A 195 -23.15 14.17 33.20
N SER A 196 -23.91 13.90 32.14
CA SER A 196 -24.12 12.55 31.67
C SER A 196 -22.82 11.95 31.14
N THR A 197 -22.61 10.67 31.44
CA THR A 197 -21.48 9.89 30.97
C THR A 197 -21.90 8.76 30.03
N THR A 198 -23.20 8.55 29.80
CA THR A 198 -23.72 7.45 28.96
C THR A 198 -24.84 7.90 28.01
N ALA A 199 -24.98 7.26 26.85
CA ALA A 199 -25.82 7.71 25.73
C ALA A 199 -27.34 7.78 25.99
N ASN A 200 -27.84 7.20 27.09
CA ASN A 200 -29.27 7.09 27.42
C ASN A 200 -29.69 7.89 28.65
N GLU A 201 -28.79 8.67 29.22
CA GLU A 201 -29.09 9.56 30.33
C GLU A 201 -29.63 10.90 29.81
N PRO A 202 -30.53 11.55 30.57
CA PRO A 202 -30.95 12.90 30.24
C PRO A 202 -29.74 13.85 30.31
N VAL A 203 -29.37 14.41 29.17
CA VAL A 203 -28.29 15.39 29.06
C VAL A 203 -28.81 16.79 29.37
N THR A 204 -27.98 17.60 30.04
CA THR A 204 -28.29 19.03 30.18
C THR A 204 -28.21 19.71 28.80
N LYS A 205 -28.99 20.78 28.63
CA LYS A 205 -28.89 21.64 27.43
C LYS A 205 -27.45 22.15 27.21
N GLY A 206 -26.70 22.39 28.29
CA GLY A 206 -25.29 22.79 28.23
C GLY A 206 -24.37 21.70 27.69
N TRP A 207 -24.55 20.45 28.11
CA TRP A 207 -23.80 19.30 27.58
C TRP A 207 -24.09 19.09 26.10
N TYR A 208 -25.38 19.11 25.69
CA TYR A 208 -25.75 18.96 24.29
C TYR A 208 -25.22 20.12 23.46
N ALA A 209 -25.44 21.37 23.89
CA ALA A 209 -24.94 22.53 23.18
C ALA A 209 -23.42 22.46 23.00
N LYS A 210 -22.65 22.18 24.05
CA LYS A 210 -21.19 22.12 23.96
C LYS A 210 -20.71 20.97 23.07
N ASN A 211 -21.10 19.72 23.35
CA ASN A 211 -20.57 18.57 22.61
C ASN A 211 -21.08 18.50 21.18
N TRP A 212 -22.34 18.88 20.93
CA TRP A 212 -22.86 18.95 19.57
C TRP A 212 -22.23 20.11 18.80
N GLN A 213 -22.09 21.30 19.39
CA GLN A 213 -21.42 22.42 18.71
C GLN A 213 -19.94 22.12 18.47
N ASP A 214 -19.24 21.50 19.41
CA ASP A 214 -17.85 21.11 19.26
C ASP A 214 -17.71 20.03 18.17
N LEU A 215 -18.59 19.03 18.13
CA LEU A 215 -18.60 18.01 17.08
C LEU A 215 -18.88 18.62 15.70
N VAL A 216 -19.93 19.45 15.59
CA VAL A 216 -20.30 20.12 14.34
C VAL A 216 -19.18 21.04 13.88
N LYS A 217 -18.56 21.79 14.79
CA LYS A 217 -17.42 22.65 14.49
C LYS A 217 -16.23 21.83 13.99
N ASN A 218 -15.85 20.77 14.69
CA ASN A 218 -14.72 19.90 14.29
C ASN A 218 -14.96 19.26 12.92
N LEU A 219 -16.19 18.80 12.63
CA LEU A 219 -16.53 18.26 11.32
C LEU A 219 -16.49 19.35 10.23
N THR A 220 -16.97 20.55 10.53
CA THR A 220 -16.95 21.69 9.60
C THR A 220 -15.52 22.11 9.26
N ASP A 221 -14.66 22.21 10.27
CA ASP A 221 -13.24 22.55 10.11
C ASP A 221 -12.54 21.50 9.24
N ARG A 222 -12.79 20.21 9.50
CA ARG A 222 -12.23 19.10 8.71
C ARG A 222 -12.70 19.08 7.26
N VAL A 223 -13.97 19.39 7.00
CA VAL A 223 -14.48 19.53 5.63
C VAL A 223 -13.79 20.69 4.91
N ASN A 224 -13.63 21.83 5.57
CA ASN A 224 -12.97 23.00 5.00
C ASN A 224 -11.49 22.73 4.67
N ASP A 225 -10.79 21.98 5.51
CA ASP A 225 -9.39 21.62 5.26
C ASP A 225 -9.24 20.62 4.11
N LEU A 226 -10.11 19.61 4.03
CA LEU A 226 -10.17 18.71 2.87
C LEU A 226 -10.49 19.47 1.57
N GLU A 227 -11.40 20.44 1.61
CA GLU A 227 -11.68 21.30 0.46
C GLU A 227 -10.47 22.13 0.04
N LYS A 228 -9.69 22.66 1.00
CA LYS A 228 -8.45 23.39 0.70
C LYS A 228 -7.38 22.47 0.13
N GLU A 229 -7.25 21.23 0.61
CA GLU A 229 -6.31 20.26 0.06
C GLU A 229 -6.66 19.89 -1.38
N ILE A 230 -7.95 19.68 -1.67
CA ILE A 230 -8.45 19.40 -3.03
C ILE A 230 -8.23 20.60 -3.95
N LYS A 231 -8.60 21.82 -3.52
CA LYS A 231 -8.45 23.05 -4.34
C LYS A 231 -6.99 23.49 -4.46
N GLY A 232 -6.16 23.18 -3.48
CA GLY A 232 -4.74 23.55 -3.41
C GLY A 232 -3.81 22.59 -4.17
N GLY A 233 -4.32 21.51 -4.75
CA GLY A 233 -3.53 20.60 -5.59
C GLY A 233 -2.30 20.01 -4.88
N ARG A 234 -2.38 19.76 -3.56
CA ARG A 234 -1.26 19.15 -2.84
C ARG A 234 -1.12 17.69 -3.23
N SER A 235 -0.11 17.41 -4.05
CA SER A 235 0.44 16.08 -4.25
C SER A 235 0.79 15.45 -2.90
N ARG A 236 0.47 14.16 -2.76
CA ARG A 236 0.40 13.29 -1.56
C ARG A 236 1.73 13.09 -0.79
N ARG A 237 2.69 14.03 -0.82
CA ARG A 237 4.06 13.88 -0.28
C ARG A 237 4.30 14.47 1.12
N GLU A 238 3.27 14.90 1.85
CA GLU A 238 3.45 15.42 3.23
C GLU A 238 2.49 14.77 4.26
N LEU A 239 2.15 13.49 4.09
CA LEU A 239 1.31 12.73 5.02
C LEU A 239 2.10 11.80 5.99
N ASP A 240 3.40 12.05 6.20
CA ASP A 240 4.26 11.25 7.09
C ASP A 240 4.47 11.84 8.50
N VAL A 241 3.61 12.75 8.98
CA VAL A 241 3.71 13.29 10.37
C VAL A 241 2.42 13.10 11.19
N ALA A 242 1.49 12.24 10.77
CA ALA A 242 0.33 11.86 11.56
C ALA A 242 0.60 10.57 12.36
N SER A 243 1.53 10.62 13.33
CA SER A 243 1.69 9.55 14.35
C SER A 243 1.51 10.03 15.80
N GLU A 244 1.13 11.30 15.99
CA GLU A 244 0.75 11.87 17.30
C GLU A 244 -0.77 12.00 17.47
N GLU A 245 -1.56 12.05 16.38
CA GLU A 245 -3.01 12.31 16.46
C GLU A 245 -3.87 11.06 16.74
N ASP A 246 -3.40 9.86 16.38
CA ASP A 246 -4.07 8.60 16.74
C ASP A 246 -4.09 8.36 18.27
N LYS A 247 -3.14 8.95 19.01
CA LYS A 247 -3.11 8.90 20.47
C LYS A 247 -4.26 9.67 21.12
N HIS A 248 -4.87 10.64 20.43
CA HIS A 248 -6.01 11.39 20.97
C HIS A 248 -7.33 10.65 20.80
N ILE A 249 -7.52 9.92 19.70
CA ILE A 249 -8.72 9.11 19.46
C ILE A 249 -8.75 7.91 20.41
N ASP A 250 -7.62 7.26 20.65
CA ASP A 250 -7.57 6.14 21.61
C ASP A 250 -7.73 6.60 23.06
N ARG A 251 -7.30 7.82 23.41
CA ARG A 251 -7.53 8.42 24.73
C ARG A 251 -8.97 8.88 24.94
N ILE A 252 -9.68 9.25 23.86
CA ILE A 252 -11.12 9.52 23.89
C ILE A 252 -11.91 8.20 24.01
N LYS A 253 -11.46 7.11 23.37
CA LYS A 253 -12.07 5.77 23.54
C LYS A 253 -11.86 5.19 24.94
N GLU A 254 -10.72 5.45 25.60
CA GLU A 254 -10.50 5.09 27.01
C GLU A 254 -11.37 5.91 27.98
N LEU A 255 -11.66 7.17 27.65
CA LEU A 255 -12.54 8.04 28.46
C LEU A 255 -14.04 7.79 28.23
N LEU A 256 -14.39 7.15 27.11
CA LEU A 256 -15.76 6.79 26.73
C LEU A 256 -16.04 5.29 26.88
N GLY A 257 -15.26 4.60 27.73
CA GLY A 257 -15.44 3.17 28.06
C GLY A 257 -16.89 2.80 28.36
#